data_AF-A0AAW0Y7Q2-F1
#
_entry.id   AF-A0AAW0Y7Q2-F1
#
_cell.length_a   1.000
_cell.length_b   1.000
_cell.length_c   1.000
_cell.angle_alpha   90.00
_cell.angle_beta   90.00
_cell.angle_gamma   90.00
#
_symmetry.space_group_name_H-M   'P 1'
#
loop_
_entity.id
_entity.type
_entity.pdbx_description
1 polymer ?
#
loop_
_entity_poly.entity_id
_entity_poly.type
_entity_poly.pdbx_seq_one_letter_code
_entity_poly.pdbx_strand_id
1 'polypeptide(L)'
;MGGAYLTPNMDHTCLPPEGGMPLHLSDGNSTTVSKCTYLAKMGDREGQVLPCTHWSFNKTTYDNTLTSEFELVCDYDFLRPTYSSVYFFSACLAAPLSGWLSDR
;
A
#
# COMPACT_ATOMS: atom_id res chain seq x y z
N MET A 1 -22.02 4.20 -0.13
CA MET A 1 -20.92 4.20 0.85
C MET A 1 -20.29 2.82 0.80
N GLY A 2 -19.06 2.64 0.27
CA GLY A 2 -18.50 1.29 0.09
C GLY A 2 -17.04 1.21 -0.37
N GLY A 3 -16.52 2.22 -1.08
CA GLY A 3 -15.14 2.19 -1.60
C GLY A 3 -14.04 2.19 -0.53
N ALA A 4 -14.30 2.83 0.62
CA ALA A 4 -13.32 2.96 1.69
C ALA A 4 -12.90 1.62 2.34
N TYR A 5 -13.68 0.55 2.15
CA TYR A 5 -13.39 -0.78 2.70
C TYR A 5 -12.61 -1.69 1.74
N LEU A 6 -12.54 -1.35 0.44
CA LEU A 6 -11.86 -2.19 -0.55
C LEU A 6 -10.33 -2.03 -0.49
N THR A 7 -9.87 -0.79 -0.38
CA THR A 7 -8.45 -0.42 -0.27
C THR A 7 -8.21 0.51 0.93
N PRO A 8 -8.40 0.06 2.18
CA PRO A 8 -8.12 0.90 3.34
C PRO A 8 -6.62 1.22 3.46
N ASN A 9 -6.31 2.34 4.12
CA ASN A 9 -4.94 2.61 4.57
C ASN A 9 -4.67 1.77 5.83
N MET A 10 -3.60 0.96 5.79
CA MET A 10 -3.26 -0.01 6.83
C MET A 10 -1.88 0.24 7.36
N ASP A 11 -1.69 -0.12 8.63
CA ASP A 11 -0.35 -0.16 9.18
C ASP A 11 0.46 -1.29 8.53
N HIS A 12 1.64 -0.90 8.04
CA HIS A 12 2.53 -1.74 7.26
C HIS A 12 3.98 -1.52 7.73
N THR A 13 4.76 -2.59 7.67
CA THR A 13 6.18 -2.61 8.05
C THR A 13 7.01 -3.24 6.95
N CYS A 14 8.18 -2.68 6.65
CA CYS A 14 9.09 -3.21 5.62
C CYS A 14 9.63 -4.58 5.99
N LEU A 15 9.63 -5.51 5.03
CA LEU A 15 10.46 -6.72 5.10
C LEU A 15 11.73 -6.51 4.28
N PRO A 16 12.84 -6.10 4.93
CA PRO A 16 14.11 -6.02 4.23
C PRO A 16 14.68 -7.40 3.91
N PRO A 17 15.42 -7.57 2.80
CA PRO A 17 16.27 -8.74 2.57
C PRO A 17 17.40 -8.83 3.61
N GLU A 18 17.98 -10.02 3.81
CA GLU A 18 18.92 -10.30 4.90
C GLU A 18 20.00 -9.21 5.07
N GLY A 19 20.04 -8.60 6.26
CA GLY A 19 20.97 -7.52 6.62
C GLY A 19 20.43 -6.10 6.48
N GLY A 20 19.18 -5.91 6.06
CA GLY A 20 18.55 -4.59 6.06
C GLY A 20 17.97 -4.19 7.43
N MET A 21 18.09 -2.92 7.79
CA MET A 21 17.53 -2.36 9.03
C MET A 21 16.60 -1.18 8.74
N PRO A 22 15.59 -0.91 9.59
CA PRO A 22 14.73 0.25 9.43
C PRO A 22 15.56 1.54 9.49
N LEU A 23 15.29 2.47 8.57
CA LEU A 23 15.96 3.75 8.54
C LEU A 23 15.32 4.68 9.58
N HIS A 24 16.11 5.05 10.59
CA HIS A 24 15.78 6.09 11.56
C HIS A 24 16.38 7.41 11.10
N LEU A 25 15.54 8.35 10.65
CA LEU A 25 15.97 9.72 10.46
C LEU A 25 15.95 10.43 11.82
N SER A 26 17.13 10.77 12.34
CA SER A 26 17.25 11.69 13.48
C SER A 26 17.34 13.12 12.94
N ASP A 27 16.27 13.88 13.03
CA ASP A 27 16.28 15.32 12.80
C ASP A 27 16.23 16.05 14.14
N GLY A 28 17.37 16.56 14.61
CA GLY A 28 17.57 17.57 15.67
C GLY A 28 17.00 17.35 17.09
N ASN A 29 15.83 16.75 17.23
CA ASN A 29 15.16 16.33 18.46
C ASN A 29 14.11 15.21 18.25
N SER A 30 13.91 14.72 17.02
CA SER A 30 12.86 13.76 16.66
C SER A 30 13.41 12.63 15.78
N THR A 31 13.31 11.40 16.26
CA THR A 31 13.62 10.18 15.51
C THR A 31 12.39 9.75 14.71
N THR A 32 12.34 10.09 13.42
CA THR A 32 11.29 9.63 12.51
C THR A 32 11.73 8.34 11.81
N VAL A 33 10.93 7.28 11.94
CA VAL A 33 11.17 6.01 11.24
C VAL A 33 10.53 6.12 9.86
N SER A 34 11.32 6.06 8.79
CA SER A 34 10.74 6.01 7.45
C SER A 34 10.13 4.62 7.24
N LYS A 35 8.80 4.54 7.04
CA LYS A 35 8.14 3.25 6.75
C LYS A 35 8.49 2.70 5.36
N CYS A 36 8.78 3.57 4.39
CA CYS A 36 8.92 3.20 2.97
C CYS A 36 10.34 2.81 2.51
N THR A 37 11.35 3.02 3.35
CA THR A 37 12.76 2.86 2.99
C THR A 37 13.53 2.15 4.10
N TYR A 38 14.56 1.42 3.71
CA TYR A 38 15.45 0.69 4.62
C TYR A 38 16.91 0.94 4.27
N LEU A 39 17.79 0.68 5.24
CA LEU A 39 19.23 0.68 5.02
C LEU A 39 19.69 -0.73 4.68
N ALA A 40 20.19 -0.92 3.46
CA ALA A 40 20.86 -2.16 3.08
C ALA A 40 22.34 -2.08 3.46
N LYS A 41 22.78 -2.94 4.39
CA LYS A 41 24.20 -3.14 4.69
C LYS A 41 24.81 -4.08 3.66
N MET A 42 25.60 -3.55 2.73
CA MET A 42 26.36 -4.36 1.78
C MET A 42 27.76 -4.65 2.36
N GLY A 43 27.83 -5.56 3.33
CA GLY A 43 29.09 -5.89 4.03
C GLY A 43 29.62 -4.77 4.94
N ASP A 44 30.94 -4.55 4.91
CA ASP A 44 31.69 -3.58 5.75
C ASP A 44 31.62 -2.12 5.23
N ARG A 45 30.82 -1.85 4.19
CA ARG A 45 30.65 -0.50 3.63
C ARG A 45 29.45 0.22 4.22
N GLU A 46 29.44 1.55 4.07
CA GLU A 46 28.31 2.42 4.41
C GLU A 46 27.02 1.88 3.77
N GLY A 47 25.94 1.87 4.57
CA GLY A 47 24.65 1.34 4.14
C GLY A 47 24.00 2.26 3.11
N GLN A 48 23.46 1.68 2.03
CA GLN A 48 22.72 2.43 1.03
C GLN A 48 21.23 2.48 1.42
N VAL A 49 20.59 3.64 1.24
CA VAL A 49 19.14 3.79 1.42
C VAL A 49 18.43 3.25 0.18
N LEU A 50 17.62 2.21 0.36
CA LEU A 50 16.83 1.61 -0.72
C LEU A 50 15.33 1.68 -0.42
N PRO A 51 14.48 1.78 -1.47
CA PRO A 51 13.05 1.61 -1.33
C PRO A 51 12.74 0.15 -1.02
N CYS A 52 11.81 -0.06 -0.10
CA CYS A 52 11.30 -1.39 0.23
C CYS A 52 10.31 -1.85 -0.84
N THR A 53 10.39 -3.13 -1.22
CA THR A 53 9.49 -3.74 -2.20
C THR A 53 8.47 -4.70 -1.56
N HIS A 54 8.74 -5.18 -0.34
CA HIS A 54 7.90 -6.16 0.35
C HIS A 54 7.44 -5.69 1.72
N TRP A 55 6.20 -6.02 2.06
CA TRP A 55 5.48 -5.43 3.19
C TRP A 55 4.76 -6.44 4.06
N SER A 56 4.87 -6.25 5.38
CA SER A 56 4.11 -6.98 6.39
C SER A 56 2.98 -6.09 6.88
N PHE A 57 1.75 -6.57 6.75
CA PHE A 57 0.55 -5.83 7.13
C PHE A 57 -0.03 -6.35 8.44
N ASN A 58 -0.48 -5.43 9.30
CA ASN A 58 -1.17 -5.80 10.51
C ASN A 58 -2.65 -6.12 10.23
N LYS A 59 -3.02 -7.41 10.28
CA LYS A 59 -4.35 -7.92 9.95
C LYS A 59 -5.36 -7.89 11.11
N THR A 60 -5.10 -7.14 12.17
CA THR A 60 -5.96 -7.16 13.38
C THR A 60 -7.35 -6.55 13.13
N THR A 61 -7.43 -5.55 12.25
CA THR A 61 -8.69 -4.85 11.94
C THR A 61 -9.33 -5.32 10.64
N TYR A 62 -8.51 -5.63 9.64
CA TYR A 62 -8.95 -6.09 8.32
C TYR A 62 -8.10 -7.28 7.93
N ASP A 63 -8.73 -8.41 7.59
CA ASP A 63 -8.03 -9.68 7.36
C ASP A 63 -7.27 -9.67 6.03
N ASN A 64 -7.99 -9.71 4.90
CA ASN A 64 -7.41 -9.60 3.57
C ASN A 64 -8.13 -8.49 2.82
N THR A 65 -7.35 -7.58 2.25
CA THR A 65 -7.85 -6.43 1.48
C THR A 65 -7.01 -6.25 0.24
N LEU A 66 -7.50 -5.47 -0.71
CA LEU A 66 -6.73 -5.20 -1.92
C LEU A 66 -5.40 -4.52 -1.58
N THR A 67 -5.35 -3.66 -0.56
CA THR A 67 -4.10 -3.01 -0.11
C THR A 67 -3.04 -4.02 0.31
N SER A 68 -3.40 -5.05 1.07
CA SER A 68 -2.46 -6.06 1.58
C SER A 68 -2.09 -7.10 0.52
N GLU A 69 -3.02 -7.47 -0.36
CA GLU A 69 -2.80 -8.48 -1.40
C GLU A 69 -1.91 -7.98 -2.54
N PHE A 70 -2.04 -6.71 -2.89
CA PHE A 70 -1.32 -6.10 -4.02
C PHE A 70 -0.26 -5.09 -3.56
N GLU A 71 0.04 -5.04 -2.26
CA GLU A 71 1.09 -4.20 -1.67
C GLU A 71 1.01 -2.71 -2.07
N LEU A 72 -0.20 -2.12 -2.03
CA LEU A 72 -0.45 -0.74 -2.48
C LEU A 72 0.05 0.31 -1.47
N VAL A 73 1.25 0.23 -0.95
CA VAL A 73 1.82 1.22 -0.03
C VAL A 73 2.93 2.01 -0.72
N CYS A 74 3.31 3.14 -0.13
CA CYS A 74 4.44 3.96 -0.57
C CYS A 74 4.31 4.36 -2.05
N ASP A 75 5.14 3.82 -2.94
CA ASP A 75 5.14 4.14 -4.38
C ASP A 75 3.78 3.82 -5.04
N TYR A 76 3.07 2.83 -4.50
CA TYR A 76 1.78 2.36 -5.03
C TYR A 76 0.56 2.88 -4.28
N ASP A 77 0.70 3.86 -3.38
CA ASP A 77 -0.43 4.40 -2.61
C ASP A 77 -1.50 5.03 -3.52
N PHE A 78 -1.07 5.63 -4.65
CA PHE A 78 -1.98 6.23 -5.63
C PHE A 78 -2.93 5.22 -6.28
N LEU A 79 -2.60 3.92 -6.29
CA LEU A 79 -3.48 2.91 -6.88
C LEU A 79 -4.73 2.69 -6.01
N ARG A 80 -4.68 2.96 -4.70
CA ARG A 80 -5.82 2.74 -3.80
C ARG A 80 -7.07 3.50 -4.26
N PRO A 81 -7.01 4.84 -4.47
CA PRO A 81 -8.15 5.56 -5.03
C PRO A 81 -8.48 5.12 -6.46
N THR A 82 -7.50 4.66 -7.24
CA THR A 82 -7.75 4.14 -8.59
C THR A 82 -8.65 2.90 -8.57
N TYR A 83 -8.38 1.90 -7.72
CA TYR A 83 -9.24 0.72 -7.59
C TYR A 83 -10.68 1.09 -7.18
N SER A 84 -10.81 2.02 -6.23
CA SER A 84 -12.12 2.54 -5.84
C SER A 84 -12.84 3.21 -7.01
N SER A 85 -12.13 4.01 -7.81
CA SER A 85 -12.71 4.68 -8.98
C SER A 85 -13.19 3.69 -10.04
N VAL A 86 -12.41 2.63 -10.31
CA VAL A 86 -12.77 1.58 -11.27
C VAL A 86 -14.03 0.85 -10.80
N TYR A 87 -14.14 0.55 -9.51
CA TYR A 87 -15.33 -0.08 -8.93
C TYR A 87 -16.59 0.77 -9.17
N PHE A 88 -16.56 2.05 -8.81
CA PHE A 88 -17.72 2.94 -9.01
C PHE A 88 -18.00 3.22 -10.48
N PHE A 89 -16.95 3.39 -11.30
CA PHE A 89 -17.09 3.58 -12.73
C PHE A 89 -17.77 2.38 -13.38
N SER A 90 -17.37 1.16 -13.03
CA SER A 90 -18.00 -0.06 -13.53
C SER A 90 -19.48 -0.14 -13.12
N ALA A 91 -19.81 0.23 -11.87
CA ALA A 91 -21.19 0.27 -11.39
C ALA A 91 -22.03 1.33 -12.13
N CYS A 92 -21.45 2.50 -12.39
CA CYS A 92 -22.09 3.56 -13.16
C CYS A 92 -22.40 3.13 -14.60
N LEU A 93 -21.53 2.33 -15.24
CA LEU A 93 -21.77 1.81 -16.59
C LEU A 93 -22.73 0.61 -16.60
N ALA A 94 -22.67 -0.25 -15.58
CA ALA A 94 -23.49 -1.46 -15.50
C ALA A 94 -24.99 -1.14 -15.41
N ALA A 95 -25.36 -0.06 -14.71
CA ALA A 95 -26.76 0.32 -14.53
C ALA A 95 -27.50 0.66 -15.84
N PRO A 96 -27.04 1.59 -16.70
CA PRO A 96 -27.72 1.89 -17.96
C PRO A 96 -27.67 0.72 -18.95
N LEU A 97 -26.56 -0.04 -18.97
CA LEU A 97 -26.46 -1.23 -19.82
C LEU A 97 -27.49 -2.30 -19.43
N SER A 98 -27.64 -2.57 -18.13
CA SER A 98 -28.64 -3.52 -17.63
C SER A 98 -30.06 -3.04 -17.89
N GLY A 99 -30.31 -1.72 -17.74
CA GLY A 99 -31.61 -1.13 -18.08
C GLY A 99 -31.95 -1.29 -19.56
N TRP A 100 -31.00 -1.01 -20.45
CA TRP A 100 -31.19 -1.18 -21.90
C TRP A 100 -31.39 -2.65 -22.31
N LEU A 101 -30.63 -3.57 -21.71
CA LEU A 101 -30.79 -4.99 -21.95
C LEU A 101 -32.11 -5.54 -21.42
N SER A 102 -32.64 -4.98 -20.33
CA SER A 102 -33.88 -5.44 -19.73
C SER A 102 -35.14 -4.91 -20.43
N ASP A 103 -35.00 -3.87 -21.28
CA ASP A 103 -36.08 -3.30 -22.09
C ASP A 103 -36.27 -4.03 -23.44
N ARG A 104 -35.24 -4.74 -23.93
CA ARG A 104 -35.31 -5.62 -25.11
C ARG A 104 -35.67 -7.05 -24.75
#